data_AF-A0A3M7SBE2-F1
#
_entry.id   AF-A0A3M7SBE2-F1
#
_cell.length_a   1.000
_cell.length_b   1.000
_cell.length_c   1.000
_cell.angle_alpha   90.00
_cell.angle_beta   90.00
_cell.angle_gamma   90.00
#
_symmetry.space_group_name_H-M   'P 1'
#
loop_
_entity.id
_entity.type
_entity.pdbx_description
1 polymer ?
#
loop_
_entity_poly.entity_id
_entity_poly.type
_entity_poly.pdbx_seq_one_letter_code
_entity_poly.pdbx_strand_id
1 'polypeptide(L)'
;MVVGRTEKIKLDIQCHVCFMEFLIIDHEDNDGLLGLDCLDVYVDETLLYYLKNGRFQNGLSKKQIKRIEKAATQYYYDKEKDKIFKMGRDNVSRLVPKPSNRSGIILKAHVLGHFQKDVDAIVQSCEVCKRNNFAPAKEHPAKAITINGIFDRIGIDLVFGLPVTEEGFTGIM
;
A
#
# COMPACT_ATOMS: atom_id res chain seq x y z
N MET A 1 28.05 4.38 19.03
CA MET A 1 27.69 4.07 20.43
C MET A 1 26.23 4.41 20.59
N VAL A 2 25.38 3.40 20.76
CA VAL A 2 23.94 3.60 20.99
C VAL A 2 23.75 3.92 22.47
N VAL A 3 23.16 5.06 22.78
CA VAL A 3 22.88 5.48 24.17
C VAL A 3 21.45 5.04 24.48
N GLY A 4 21.29 3.86 25.07
CA GLY A 4 19.99 3.37 25.53
C GLY A 4 19.71 3.81 26.97
N ARG A 5 18.44 4.07 27.30
CA ARG A 5 17.97 4.32 28.67
C ARG A 5 17.17 3.11 29.14
N THR A 6 17.46 2.61 30.34
CA THR A 6 16.67 1.51 30.93
C THR A 6 15.56 2.08 31.79
N GLU A 7 14.32 1.66 31.57
CA GLU A 7 13.17 1.99 32.42
C GLU A 7 12.61 0.72 33.05
N LYS A 8 12.25 0.79 34.34
CA LYS A 8 11.66 -0.32 35.09
C LYS A 8 10.21 -0.02 35.40
N ILE A 9 9.33 -0.93 35.04
CA ILE A 9 7.91 -0.85 35.39
C ILE A 9 7.62 -1.92 36.43
N LYS A 10 7.02 -1.48 37.55
CA LYS A 10 6.52 -2.35 38.61
C LYS A 10 5.07 -2.68 38.31
N LEU A 11 4.77 -3.95 38.06
CA LEU A 11 3.40 -4.45 37.95
C LEU A 11 3.04 -5.20 39.22
N ASP A 12 1.88 -4.86 39.78
CA ASP A 12 1.28 -5.57 40.91
C ASP A 12 0.00 -6.24 40.40
N ILE A 13 0.06 -7.57 40.27
CA ILE A 13 -1.08 -8.37 39.80
C ILE A 13 -1.33 -9.45 40.84
N GLN A 14 -2.52 -9.42 41.45
CA GLN A 14 -3.02 -10.44 42.38
C GLN A 14 -2.01 -10.85 43.46
N CYS A 15 -1.45 -9.87 44.18
CA CYS A 15 -0.47 -10.06 45.26
C CYS A 15 0.88 -10.64 44.82
N HIS A 16 1.21 -10.57 43.53
CA HIS A 16 2.55 -10.81 43.02
C HIS A 16 3.09 -9.54 42.36
N VAL A 17 4.22 -9.07 42.88
CA VAL A 17 4.95 -7.92 42.34
C VAL A 17 6.00 -8.43 41.37
N CYS A 18 5.86 -8.08 40.10
CA CYS A 18 6.83 -8.37 39.06
C CYS A 18 7.49 -7.07 38.59
N PHE A 19 8.81 -7.11 38.41
CA PHE A 19 9.59 -6.01 37.85
C PHE A 19 10.00 -6.38 36.44
N MET A 20 9.59 -5.57 35.47
CA MET A 20 10.06 -5.70 34.09
C MET A 20 11.00 -4.56 33.79
N GLU A 21 12.20 -4.91 33.29
CA GLU A 21 13.20 -3.94 32.84
C GLU A 21 13.17 -3.88 31.32
N PHE A 22 12.93 -2.69 30.78
CA PHE A 22 12.96 -2.44 29.35
C PHE A 22 14.21 -1.65 29.01
N LEU A 23 15.00 -2.17 28.08
CA LEU A 23 16.06 -1.40 27.45
C LEU A 23 15.41 -0.57 26.33
N ILE A 24 15.20 0.72 26.60
CA ILE A 24 14.71 1.66 25.59
C ILE A 24 15.94 2.11 24.80
N ILE A 25 16.07 1.56 23.61
CA ILE A 25 17.04 2.01 22.63
C ILE A 25 16.35 3.10 21.82
N ASP A 26 16.76 4.35 21.99
CA ASP A 26 16.45 5.41 21.03
C ASP A 26 17.20 5.07 19.75
N HIS A 27 16.57 4.28 18.89
CA HIS A 27 16.97 4.20 17.52
C HIS A 27 16.59 5.57 16.94
N GLU A 28 17.57 6.46 16.77
CA GLU A 28 17.45 7.51 15.75
C GLU A 28 17.38 6.77 14.42
N ASP A 29 16.19 6.25 14.11
CA ASP A 29 15.84 5.70 12.83
C ASP A 29 15.95 6.86 11.83
N ASN A 30 17.15 6.94 11.26
CA ASN A 30 17.37 7.39 9.91
C ASN A 30 17.00 6.22 8.99
N ASP A 31 15.73 5.84 9.03
CA ASP A 31 15.09 4.99 8.05
C ASP A 31 14.73 5.87 6.86
N GLY A 32 15.60 5.83 5.84
CA GLY A 32 15.40 6.47 4.55
C GLY A 32 14.22 5.93 3.73
N LEU A 33 13.13 5.48 4.36
CA LEU A 33 11.91 5.01 3.71
C LEU A 33 10.71 5.25 4.65
N LEU A 34 9.80 6.15 4.24
CA LEU A 34 8.43 6.33 4.76
C LEU A 34 8.29 7.07 6.12
N GLY A 35 8.35 8.40 6.17
CA GLY A 35 8.01 9.07 7.45
C GLY A 35 8.15 10.59 7.61
N LEU A 36 8.45 11.36 6.56
CA LEU A 36 8.18 12.80 6.57
C LEU A 36 7.01 13.02 5.62
N ASP A 37 5.88 13.46 6.17
CA ASP A 37 4.72 14.00 5.44
C ASP A 37 5.18 15.09 4.48
N CYS A 38 5.68 14.69 3.32
CA CYS A 38 5.97 15.59 2.23
C CYS A 38 4.64 15.87 1.56
N LEU A 39 3.94 16.85 2.11
CA LEU A 39 2.77 17.46 1.48
C LEU A 39 3.08 17.67 0.00
N ASP A 40 2.11 17.31 -0.83
CA ASP A 40 2.20 17.51 -2.26
C ASP A 40 2.56 18.98 -2.57
N VAL A 41 3.41 19.22 -3.57
CA VAL A 41 3.88 20.58 -3.91
C VAL A 41 2.74 21.55 -4.23
N TYR A 42 1.59 21.06 -4.72
CA TYR A 42 0.41 21.88 -4.98
C TYR A 42 -0.50 22.06 -3.76
N VAL A 43 -0.35 21.21 -2.74
CA VAL A 43 -1.08 21.30 -1.46
C VAL A 43 -0.30 22.15 -0.45
N ASP A 44 1.04 22.12 -0.50
CA ASP A 44 1.89 22.96 0.33
C ASP A 44 1.98 24.38 -0.22
N GLU A 45 1.07 25.25 0.23
CA GLU A 45 1.01 26.65 -0.18
C GLU A 45 2.33 27.41 0.06
N THR A 46 3.04 27.09 1.16
CA THR A 46 4.27 27.79 1.54
C THR A 46 5.42 27.45 0.59
N LEU A 47 5.54 26.17 0.22
CA LEU A 47 6.51 25.71 -0.78
C LEU A 47 6.16 26.22 -2.17
N LEU A 48 4.88 26.14 -2.56
CA LEU A 48 4.41 26.62 -3.85
C LEU A 48 4.67 28.11 -4.03
N TYR A 49 4.38 28.91 -3.01
CA TYR A 49 4.66 30.34 -3.01
C TYR A 49 6.16 30.62 -3.15
N TYR A 50 7.01 29.89 -2.42
CA TYR A 50 8.46 30.01 -2.51
C TYR A 50 8.97 29.68 -3.92
N LEU A 51 8.51 28.58 -4.53
CA LEU A 51 8.91 28.18 -5.88
C LEU A 51 8.49 29.21 -6.94
N LYS A 52 7.31 29.82 -6.80
CA LYS A 52 6.81 30.83 -7.74
C LYS A 52 7.52 32.18 -7.61
N ASN A 53 7.75 32.63 -6.39
CA ASN A 53 8.18 34.00 -6.10
C ASN A 53 9.67 34.12 -5.73
N GLY A 54 10.34 33.03 -5.39
CA GLY A 54 11.73 33.02 -4.91
C GLY A 54 11.92 33.62 -3.51
N ARG A 55 10.85 33.79 -2.74
CA ARG A 55 10.87 34.38 -1.39
C ARG A 55 9.88 33.68 -0.47
N PHE A 56 10.16 33.70 0.83
CA PHE A 56 9.28 33.13 1.85
C PHE A 56 8.05 34.02 2.10
N GLN A 57 6.95 33.42 2.56
CA GLN A 57 5.81 34.17 3.08
C GLN A 57 6.18 34.81 4.43
N ASN A 58 5.55 35.95 4.75
CA ASN A 58 5.78 36.64 6.01
C ASN A 58 5.21 35.82 7.18
N GLY A 59 5.92 35.81 8.32
CA GLY A 59 5.48 35.14 9.54
C GLY A 59 5.79 33.64 9.63
N LEU A 60 6.55 33.07 8.68
CA LEU A 60 6.97 31.68 8.76
C LEU A 60 8.02 31.46 9.87
N SER A 61 7.89 30.35 10.60
CA SER A 61 8.87 29.93 11.59
C SER A 61 10.18 29.48 10.94
N LYS A 62 11.29 29.57 11.68
CA LYS A 62 12.62 29.06 11.22
C LYS A 62 12.58 27.59 10.81
N LYS A 63 11.77 26.76 11.48
CA LYS A 63 11.58 25.35 11.14
C LYS A 63 10.90 25.18 9.78
N GLN A 64 9.86 25.96 9.49
CA GLN A 64 9.17 25.94 8.20
C GLN A 64 10.08 26.41 7.07
N ILE A 65 10.85 27.49 7.28
CA ILE A 65 11.83 27.98 6.30
C ILE A 65 12.82 26.88 5.93
N LYS A 66 13.47 26.26 6.93
CA LYS A 66 14.44 25.18 6.70
C LYS A 66 13.84 23.97 5.97
N ARG A 67 12.58 23.63 6.26
CA ARG A 67 11.82 22.58 5.57
C ARG A 67 11.60 22.93 4.10
N ILE A 68 11.15 24.16 3.82
CA ILE A 68 10.89 24.65 2.45
C ILE A 68 12.19 24.69 1.66
N GLU A 69 13.28 25.22 2.22
CA GLU A 69 14.59 25.25 1.57
C GLU A 69 15.05 23.85 1.19
N LYS A 70 14.99 22.91 2.14
CA LYS A 70 15.36 21.50 1.91
C LYS A 70 14.50 20.89 0.79
N ALA A 71 13.18 21.10 0.82
CA ALA A 71 12.27 20.56 -0.19
C ALA A 71 12.51 21.19 -1.57
N ALA A 72 12.70 22.51 -1.63
CA ALA A 72 12.84 23.26 -2.87
C ALA A 72 14.09 22.87 -3.68
N THR A 73 15.13 22.33 -3.05
CA THR A 73 16.33 21.81 -3.75
C THR A 73 15.99 20.76 -4.83
N GLN A 74 14.88 20.05 -4.69
CA GLN A 74 14.47 18.99 -5.61
C GLN A 74 13.52 19.47 -6.70
N TYR A 75 13.07 20.72 -6.65
CA TYR A 75 12.05 21.25 -7.55
C TYR A 75 12.57 22.42 -8.37
N TYR A 76 12.03 22.53 -9.57
CA TYR A 76 12.26 23.65 -10.47
C TYR A 76 10.91 24.17 -10.97
N TYR A 77 10.72 25.48 -10.96
CA TYR A 77 9.52 26.11 -11.47
C TYR A 77 9.83 26.88 -12.76
N ASP A 78 9.17 26.46 -13.84
CA ASP A 78 9.22 27.13 -15.13
C ASP A 78 8.13 28.21 -15.19
N LYS A 79 8.57 29.48 -15.11
CA LYS A 79 7.68 30.66 -15.12
C LYS A 79 6.96 30.85 -16.44
N GLU A 80 7.58 30.49 -17.56
CA GLU A 80 6.99 30.68 -18.89
C GLU A 80 5.83 29.72 -19.12
N LYS A 81 5.95 28.50 -18.59
CA LYS A 81 4.98 27.43 -18.81
C LYS A 81 4.01 27.19 -17.65
N ASP A 82 4.17 27.88 -16.53
CA ASP A 82 3.48 27.62 -15.24
C ASP A 82 3.55 26.12 -14.85
N LYS A 83 4.76 25.54 -14.93
CA LYS A 83 4.99 24.10 -14.69
C LYS A 83 6.04 23.88 -13.61
N ILE A 84 5.79 22.89 -12.76
CA ILE A 84 6.72 22.45 -11.73
C ILE A 84 7.36 21.15 -12.18
N PHE A 85 8.68 21.07 -12.07
CA PHE A 85 9.46 19.88 -12.34
C PHE A 85 10.11 19.41 -11.05
N LYS A 86 10.27 18.10 -10.91
CA LYS A 86 11.01 17.46 -9.83
C LYS A 86 12.22 16.73 -10.41
N MET A 87 13.39 16.95 -9.81
CA MET A 87 14.60 16.25 -10.16
C MET A 87 14.54 14.81 -9.61
N GLY A 88 14.65 13.82 -10.48
CA GLY A 88 14.78 12.43 -10.09
C GLY A 88 16.20 12.10 -9.61
N ARG A 89 16.36 10.93 -8.97
CA ARG A 89 17.68 10.41 -8.57
C ARG A 89 18.61 10.12 -9.76
N ASP A 90 18.02 9.95 -10.93
CA ASP A 90 18.66 9.75 -12.22
C ASP A 90 19.08 11.07 -12.90
N ASN A 91 18.99 12.21 -12.19
CA ASN A 91 19.21 13.55 -12.75
C ASN A 91 18.26 13.91 -13.90
N VAL A 92 17.14 13.19 -14.04
CA VAL A 92 16.11 13.50 -15.02
C VAL A 92 15.00 14.29 -14.35
N SER A 93 14.76 15.48 -14.88
CA SER A 93 13.64 16.33 -14.45
C SER A 93 12.33 15.83 -15.02
N ARG A 94 11.34 15.61 -14.16
CA ARG A 94 10.00 15.15 -14.54
C ARG A 94 8.95 16.19 -14.18
N LEU A 95 7.97 16.37 -15.04
CA LEU A 95 6.84 17.24 -14.78
C LEU A 95 6.05 16.70 -13.58
N VAL A 96 5.78 17.57 -12.61
CA VAL A 96 4.84 17.29 -11.53
C VAL A 96 3.43 17.67 -12.01
N PRO A 97 2.53 16.71 -12.22
CA PRO A 97 1.18 17.00 -12.70
C PRO A 97 0.35 17.72 -11.63
N LYS A 98 -0.46 18.69 -12.06
CA LYS A 98 -1.51 19.31 -11.23
C LYS A 98 -2.48 18.23 -10.72
N PRO A 99 -2.98 18.32 -9.47
CA PRO A 99 -3.85 17.31 -8.88
C PRO A 99 -5.04 16.90 -9.75
N SER A 100 -5.67 17.88 -10.42
CA SER A 100 -6.81 17.66 -11.33
C SER A 100 -6.51 16.69 -12.49
N ASN A 101 -5.25 16.63 -12.93
CA ASN A 101 -4.86 15.87 -14.12
C ASN A 101 -4.32 14.48 -13.77
N ARG A 102 -4.09 14.19 -12.48
CA ARG A 102 -3.43 12.95 -12.04
C ARG A 102 -4.27 11.72 -12.33
N SER A 103 -5.56 11.76 -11.98
CA SER A 103 -6.48 10.63 -12.22
C SER A 103 -6.48 10.20 -13.68
N GLY A 104 -6.54 11.15 -14.61
CA GLY A 104 -6.50 10.86 -16.05
C GLY A 104 -5.17 10.28 -16.53
N ILE A 105 -4.04 10.77 -16.02
CA ILE A 105 -2.70 10.22 -16.35
C ILE A 105 -2.56 8.80 -15.82
N ILE A 106 -2.95 8.58 -14.56
CA ILE A 106 -2.88 7.28 -13.90
C ILE A 106 -3.77 6.27 -14.62
N LEU A 107 -5.00 6.66 -14.99
CA LEU A 107 -5.92 5.79 -15.73
C LEU A 107 -5.34 5.39 -17.09
N LYS A 108 -4.77 6.33 -17.85
CA LYS A 108 -4.13 6.02 -19.13
C LYS A 108 -2.97 5.04 -18.97
N ALA A 109 -2.11 5.26 -17.98
CA ALA A 109 -1.02 4.33 -17.68
C ALA A 109 -1.54 2.94 -17.28
N HIS A 110 -2.60 2.88 -16.47
CA HIS A 110 -3.23 1.62 -16.06
C HIS A 110 -3.80 0.86 -17.25
N VAL A 111 -4.49 1.51 -18.19
CA VAL A 111 -5.05 0.82 -19.38
C VAL A 111 -3.96 0.22 -20.26
N LEU A 112 -2.74 0.78 -20.27
CA LEU A 112 -1.64 0.25 -21.08
C LEU A 112 -1.02 -1.03 -20.53
N GLY A 113 -1.07 -1.27 -19.23
CA GLY A 113 -0.31 -2.38 -18.61
C GLY A 113 -0.90 -2.97 -17.33
N HIS A 114 -2.08 -2.52 -16.92
CA HIS A 114 -2.79 -2.94 -15.69
C HIS A 114 -1.91 -2.90 -14.43
N PHE A 115 -1.10 -1.84 -14.28
CA PHE A 115 -0.20 -1.69 -13.13
C PHE A 115 -0.96 -1.57 -11.80
N GLN A 116 -0.46 -2.24 -10.77
CA GLN A 116 -1.11 -2.39 -9.47
C GLN A 116 -0.71 -1.33 -8.42
N LYS A 117 0.59 -0.99 -8.31
CA LYS A 117 1.17 -0.48 -7.05
C LYS A 117 0.94 0.99 -6.69
N ASP A 118 0.38 1.82 -7.57
CA ASP A 118 0.14 3.25 -7.29
C ASP A 118 -1.30 3.68 -7.60
N VAL A 119 -2.17 2.68 -7.81
CA VAL A 119 -3.38 2.85 -8.60
C VAL A 119 -4.56 2.11 -7.94
N ASP A 120 -4.47 1.77 -6.65
CA ASP A 120 -5.43 0.91 -5.95
C ASP A 120 -6.89 1.34 -6.17
N ALA A 121 -7.18 2.65 -6.09
CA ALA A 121 -8.52 3.18 -6.33
C ALA A 121 -9.03 2.90 -7.76
N ILE A 122 -8.17 3.02 -8.77
CA ILE A 122 -8.52 2.75 -10.17
C ILE A 122 -8.55 1.24 -10.43
N VAL A 123 -7.63 0.48 -9.87
CA VAL A 123 -7.58 -1.00 -9.96
C VAL A 123 -8.88 -1.60 -9.39
N GLN A 124 -9.33 -1.11 -8.23
CA GLN A 124 -10.60 -1.53 -7.61
C GLN A 124 -11.82 -1.18 -8.45
N SER A 125 -11.72 -0.25 -9.38
CA SER A 125 -12.80 0.09 -10.32
C SER A 125 -12.69 -0.65 -11.67
N CYS A 126 -11.52 -1.19 -12.01
CA CYS A 126 -11.27 -1.81 -13.31
C CYS A 126 -11.87 -3.22 -13.42
N GLU A 127 -12.83 -3.42 -14.34
CA GLU A 127 -13.49 -4.71 -14.56
C GLU A 127 -12.53 -5.80 -15.05
N VAL A 128 -11.54 -5.44 -15.88
CA VAL A 128 -10.53 -6.38 -16.40
C VAL A 128 -9.66 -6.90 -15.26
N CYS A 129 -9.18 -6.01 -14.39
CA CYS A 129 -8.41 -6.42 -13.21
C CYS A 129 -9.25 -7.26 -12.25
N LYS A 130 -10.52 -6.89 -12.02
CA LYS A 130 -11.43 -7.70 -11.19
C LYS A 130 -11.59 -9.12 -11.71
N ARG A 131 -11.71 -9.28 -13.04
CA ARG A 131 -11.89 -10.58 -13.68
C ARG A 131 -10.62 -11.44 -13.68
N ASN A 132 -9.45 -10.82 -13.76
CA ASN A 132 -8.21 -11.56 -13.97
C ASN A 132 -7.37 -11.74 -12.69
N ASN A 133 -7.55 -10.86 -11.69
CA ASN A 133 -6.86 -10.96 -10.39
C ASN A 133 -7.76 -11.58 -9.32
N PHE A 134 -8.44 -12.69 -9.64
CA PHE A 134 -9.12 -13.46 -8.62
C PHE A 134 -8.09 -14.09 -7.68
N ALA A 135 -8.07 -13.62 -6.43
CA ALA A 135 -7.45 -14.40 -5.38
C ALA A 135 -8.25 -15.71 -5.26
N PRO A 136 -7.58 -16.88 -5.23
CA PRO A 136 -8.30 -18.12 -5.00
C PRO A 136 -9.02 -18.03 -3.66
N ALA A 137 -10.31 -18.40 -3.64
CA ALA A 137 -11.07 -18.51 -2.41
C ALA A 137 -10.38 -19.56 -1.53
N LYS A 138 -9.71 -19.13 -0.46
CA LYS A 138 -8.94 -20.02 0.42
C LYS A 138 -9.84 -20.88 1.31
N GLU A 139 -11.04 -20.39 1.59
CA GLU A 139 -11.99 -21.05 2.47
C GLU A 139 -13.34 -21.14 1.78
N HIS A 140 -13.82 -22.37 1.61
CA HIS A 140 -15.17 -22.62 1.15
C HIS A 140 -16.06 -22.90 2.37
N PRO A 141 -17.27 -22.32 2.47
CA PRO A 141 -18.17 -22.56 3.61
C PRO A 141 -18.71 -24.00 3.68
N ALA A 142 -18.36 -24.85 2.72
CA ALA A 142 -18.75 -26.25 2.72
C ALA A 142 -18.08 -26.95 3.89
N LYS A 143 -18.90 -27.42 4.81
CA LYS A 143 -18.49 -28.31 5.89
C LYS A 143 -18.87 -29.72 5.50
N ALA A 144 -17.97 -30.67 5.73
CA ALA A 144 -18.31 -32.07 5.63
C ALA A 144 -19.50 -32.39 6.55
N ILE A 145 -20.41 -33.20 6.05
CA ILE A 145 -21.57 -33.63 6.84
C ILE A 145 -21.07 -34.60 7.91
N THR A 146 -21.54 -34.45 9.16
CA THR A 146 -21.15 -35.31 10.27
C THR A 146 -21.59 -36.76 10.06
N ILE A 147 -20.68 -37.70 10.32
CA ILE A 147 -20.91 -39.15 10.30
C ILE A 147 -20.76 -39.65 11.74
N ASN A 148 -21.81 -40.25 12.30
CA ASN A 148 -21.89 -40.68 13.69
C ASN A 148 -21.57 -42.16 13.90
N GLY A 149 -21.46 -42.93 12.81
CA GLY A 149 -21.20 -44.37 12.86
C GLY A 149 -20.94 -44.97 11.48
N ILE A 150 -20.53 -46.24 11.46
CA ILE A 150 -20.35 -47.00 10.22
C ILE A 150 -21.73 -47.19 9.58
N PHE A 151 -21.82 -47.01 8.26
CA PHE A 151 -23.06 -47.01 7.46
C PHE A 151 -24.06 -45.87 7.75
N ASP A 152 -23.69 -44.87 8.56
CA ASP A 152 -24.55 -43.71 8.84
C ASP A 152 -24.83 -42.88 7.57
N ARG A 153 -23.85 -42.80 6.65
CA ARG A 153 -24.01 -42.13 5.35
C ARG A 153 -23.23 -42.86 4.25
N ILE A 154 -23.83 -43.00 3.08
CA ILE A 154 -23.20 -43.55 1.87
C ILE A 154 -23.28 -42.47 0.78
N GLY A 155 -22.12 -42.07 0.25
CA GLY A 155 -22.04 -41.28 -0.97
C GLY A 155 -21.89 -42.23 -2.15
N ILE A 156 -22.76 -42.11 -3.14
CA ILE A 156 -22.70 -42.87 -4.40
C ILE A 156 -22.51 -41.86 -5.51
N ASP A 157 -21.60 -42.13 -6.42
CA ASP A 157 -21.33 -41.29 -7.59
C ASP A 157 -21.34 -42.15 -8.85
N LEU A 158 -21.75 -41.55 -9.97
CA LEU A 158 -21.86 -42.23 -11.25
C LEU A 158 -20.72 -41.80 -12.15
N VAL A 159 -20.00 -42.76 -12.71
CA VAL A 159 -18.91 -42.50 -13.65
C VAL A 159 -19.37 -42.89 -15.05
N PHE A 160 -19.33 -41.93 -15.98
CA PHE A 160 -19.71 -42.11 -17.38
C PHE A 160 -18.52 -41.92 -18.33
N GLY A 161 -18.70 -42.32 -19.59
CA GLY A 161 -17.67 -42.22 -20.63
C GLY A 161 -16.78 -43.47 -20.74
N LEU A 162 -17.23 -44.58 -20.16
CA LEU A 162 -16.59 -45.88 -20.32
C LEU A 162 -17.00 -46.54 -21.64
N PRO A 163 -16.20 -47.48 -22.17
CA PRO A 163 -16.57 -48.28 -23.33
C PRO A 163 -17.92 -48.98 -23.12
N VAL A 164 -18.70 -49.08 -24.21
CA VAL A 164 -20.02 -49.71 -24.19
C VAL A 164 -19.86 -51.19 -23.84
N THR A 165 -20.58 -51.66 -22.83
CA THR A 165 -20.65 -53.08 -22.49
C THR A 165 -21.51 -53.85 -23.49
N GLU A 166 -21.45 -55.18 -23.47
CA GLU A 166 -22.33 -56.03 -24.30
C GLU A 166 -23.82 -55.80 -24.02
N GLU A 167 -24.14 -55.36 -22.80
CA GLU A 167 -25.50 -55.01 -22.36
C GLU A 167 -25.88 -53.56 -22.69
N GLY A 168 -24.98 -52.77 -23.28
CA GLY A 168 -25.24 -51.41 -23.75
C GLY A 168 -24.97 -50.28 -22.75
N PHE A 169 -24.33 -50.57 -21.61
CA PHE A 169 -24.02 -49.56 -20.59
C PHE A 169 -22.69 -48.84 -20.87
N THR A 170 -22.61 -47.55 -20.52
CA THR A 170 -21.41 -46.69 -20.73
C THR A 170 -20.90 -46.04 -19.45
N GLY A 171 -21.37 -46.53 -18.31
CA GLY A 171 -21.00 -46.01 -17.00
C GLY A 171 -21.26 -47.02 -15.89
N ILE A 172 -20.73 -46.71 -14.71
CA ILE A 172 -20.86 -47.51 -13.49
C ILE A 172 -21.32 -46.63 -12.32
N MET A 173 -21.94 -47.27 -11.33
CA MET A 173 -22.35 -46.70 -10.06
C MET A 173 -21.51 -47.25 -8.91
#